data_AF-A0A6H0IV85-F1
#
_entry.id   AF-A0A6H0IV85-F1
#
_cell.length_a   1.000
_cell.length_b   1.000
_cell.length_c   1.000
_cell.angle_alpha   90.00
_cell.angle_beta   90.00
_cell.angle_gamma   90.00
#
_symmetry.space_group_name_H-M   'P 1'
#
loop_
_entity.id
_entity.type
_entity.pdbx_description
1 polymer ?
#
loop_
_entity_poly.entity_id
_entity_poly.type
_entity_poly.pdbx_seq_one_letter_code
_entity_poly.pdbx_strand_id
1 'polypeptide(L)'
;MEESGSFQGLLGIHDGLIRTPEADATGDALYPGRLHPPQRWMPTFEPMQAYQAVDPAELGLGVHESFHDVPDADLDRAILRVIDTEGPVHFQVLADRLLTAAGVSRLGSRIRERIVSHLDALEDSGSLECRDDFAARWQQYLVPRFRDWTEAPEKTRELDHVHDSELMLCLFRAVLNHERADVDTVMNDGIYAIGFIRLTESARDRLRPPLATLRETAMLSEINGQLMLGRKAMLRQPGEHQV
;
A
#
# COMPACT_ATOMS: atom_id res chain seq x y z
N MET A 1 -32.91 -14.30 29.26
CA MET A 1 -32.01 -15.47 29.13
C MET A 1 -31.78 -15.61 27.64
N GLU A 2 -30.74 -14.97 27.11
CA GLU A 2 -30.47 -14.97 25.67
C GLU A 2 -30.07 -16.38 25.23
N GLU A 3 -30.74 -16.87 24.17
CA GLU A 3 -30.53 -18.22 23.67
C GLU A 3 -29.06 -18.41 23.27
N SER A 4 -28.44 -19.40 23.90
CA SER A 4 -27.13 -19.94 23.56
C SER A 4 -27.22 -20.47 22.13
N GLY A 5 -26.78 -19.68 21.15
CA GLY A 5 -26.92 -19.96 19.72
C GLY A 5 -27.36 -18.74 18.90
N SER A 6 -27.86 -17.68 19.53
CA SER A 6 -28.14 -16.41 18.85
C SER A 6 -26.85 -15.67 18.49
N PHE A 7 -26.90 -14.81 17.46
CA PHE A 7 -25.79 -13.92 17.11
C PHE A 7 -25.38 -13.02 18.29
N GLN A 8 -26.35 -12.58 19.10
CA GLN A 8 -26.07 -11.82 20.33
C GLN A 8 -25.33 -12.68 21.38
N GLY A 9 -25.69 -13.96 21.51
CA GLY A 9 -24.92 -14.90 22.35
C GLY A 9 -23.48 -15.09 21.85
N LEU A 10 -23.26 -15.19 20.54
CA LEU A 10 -21.92 -15.24 19.95
C LEU A 10 -21.13 -13.96 20.17
N LEU A 11 -21.74 -12.79 20.01
CA LEU A 11 -21.13 -11.49 20.32
C LEU A 11 -20.77 -11.39 21.81
N GLY A 12 -21.65 -11.85 22.71
CA GLY A 12 -21.40 -11.88 24.15
C GLY A 12 -20.22 -12.78 24.54
N ILE A 13 -20.10 -13.96 23.91
CA ILE A 13 -18.93 -14.84 24.10
C ILE A 13 -17.66 -14.17 23.58
N HIS A 14 -17.72 -13.57 22.39
CA HIS A 14 -16.58 -12.88 21.79
C HIS A 14 -16.11 -11.68 22.63
N ASP A 15 -17.04 -10.82 23.11
CA ASP A 15 -16.74 -9.71 24.01
C ASP A 15 -16.16 -10.20 25.35
N GLY A 16 -16.71 -11.28 25.91
CA GLY A 16 -16.19 -11.92 27.13
C GLY A 16 -14.75 -12.41 26.99
N LEU A 17 -14.42 -13.06 25.87
CA LEU A 17 -13.06 -13.52 25.56
C LEU A 17 -12.07 -12.36 25.35
N ILE A 18 -12.51 -11.24 24.77
CA ILE A 18 -11.66 -10.04 24.60
C ILE A 18 -11.39 -9.35 25.93
N ARG A 19 -12.41 -9.22 26.79
CA ARG A 19 -12.30 -8.46 28.04
C ARG A 19 -11.61 -9.24 29.15
N THR A 20 -11.67 -10.56 29.11
CA THR A 20 -11.09 -11.44 30.13
C THR A 20 -10.22 -12.51 29.46
N PRO A 21 -9.14 -12.11 28.77
CA PRO A 21 -8.28 -13.08 28.11
C PRO A 21 -7.62 -13.97 29.18
N GLU A 22 -7.60 -15.28 28.95
CA GLU A 22 -6.75 -16.17 29.74
C GLU A 22 -5.29 -15.74 29.56
N ALA A 23 -4.47 -15.88 30.60
CA ALA A 23 -3.09 -15.36 30.59
C ALA A 23 -2.21 -16.01 29.50
N ASP A 24 -2.57 -17.22 29.07
CA ASP A 24 -1.93 -18.01 28.01
C ASP A 24 -2.61 -17.84 26.63
N ALA A 25 -3.80 -17.23 26.57
CA ALA A 25 -4.54 -16.89 25.35
C ALA A 25 -3.89 -15.69 24.61
N THR A 26 -2.58 -15.77 24.41
CA THR A 26 -1.82 -14.83 23.60
C THR A 26 -2.25 -14.94 22.14
N GLY A 27 -2.08 -13.84 21.39
CA GLY A 27 -2.42 -13.82 19.96
C GLY A 27 -1.73 -14.92 19.15
N ASP A 28 -0.56 -15.38 19.58
CA ASP A 28 0.20 -16.48 18.96
C ASP A 28 -0.29 -17.86 19.41
N ALA A 29 -0.70 -18.04 20.68
CA ALA A 29 -1.29 -19.29 21.15
C ALA A 29 -2.65 -19.58 20.49
N LEU A 30 -3.47 -18.54 20.29
CA LEU A 30 -4.76 -18.66 19.61
C LEU A 30 -4.61 -18.74 18.08
N TYR A 31 -3.59 -18.08 17.54
CA TYR A 31 -3.31 -18.02 16.10
C TYR A 31 -1.78 -18.04 15.87
N PRO A 32 -1.15 -19.24 15.81
CA PRO A 32 0.28 -19.35 15.63
C PRO A 32 0.76 -18.57 14.40
N GLY A 33 1.82 -17.78 14.57
CA GLY A 33 2.37 -16.92 13.53
C GLY A 33 1.62 -15.61 13.31
N ARG A 34 0.64 -15.24 14.14
CA ARG A 34 -0.10 -13.97 14.03
C ARG A 34 0.80 -12.74 14.10
N LEU A 35 1.90 -12.83 14.84
CA LEU A 35 2.88 -11.77 15.02
C LEU A 35 4.07 -11.88 14.05
N HIS A 36 4.12 -12.91 13.21
CA HIS A 36 5.17 -13.03 12.22
C HIS A 36 5.04 -11.93 11.16
N PRO A 37 6.18 -11.46 10.61
CA PRO A 37 6.14 -10.54 9.49
C PRO A 37 5.33 -11.14 8.32
N PRO A 38 4.55 -10.32 7.61
CA PRO A 38 3.82 -10.78 6.43
C PRO A 38 4.83 -11.30 5.40
N GLN A 39 4.59 -12.48 4.85
CA GLN A 39 5.42 -13.07 3.78
C GLN A 39 4.79 -12.92 2.38
N ARG A 40 3.55 -12.46 2.34
CA ARG A 40 2.77 -12.24 1.12
C ARG A 40 1.92 -10.99 1.28
N TRP A 41 1.41 -10.46 0.17
CA TRP A 41 0.46 -9.37 0.22
C TRP A 41 -0.75 -9.73 1.10
N MET A 42 -1.15 -8.80 1.95
CA MET A 42 -2.30 -8.94 2.84
C MET A 42 -3.08 -7.62 2.88
N PRO A 43 -4.43 -7.68 2.84
CA PRO A 43 -5.23 -6.48 3.00
C PRO A 43 -5.07 -5.95 4.43
N THR A 44 -4.87 -4.64 4.57
CA THR A 44 -5.05 -3.97 5.85
C THR A 44 -6.52 -3.62 6.06
N PHE A 45 -6.97 -3.64 7.31
CA PHE A 45 -8.30 -3.15 7.73
C PHE A 45 -8.20 -1.84 8.51
N GLU A 46 -7.03 -1.21 8.51
CA GLU A 46 -6.84 0.10 9.12
C GLU A 46 -7.75 1.17 8.47
N PRO A 47 -8.18 2.19 9.19
CA PRO A 47 -8.93 3.29 8.60
C PRO A 47 -8.18 3.91 7.42
N MET A 48 -8.94 4.42 6.46
CA MET A 48 -8.35 5.22 5.37
C MET A 48 -7.66 6.45 5.96
N GLN A 49 -6.49 6.78 5.44
CA GLN A 49 -5.71 7.95 5.84
C GLN A 49 -5.54 8.88 4.65
N ALA A 50 -5.56 10.19 4.89
CA ALA A 50 -5.22 11.15 3.85
C ALA A 50 -3.77 10.93 3.38
N TYR A 51 -3.53 11.11 2.09
CA TYR A 51 -2.17 11.10 1.54
C TYR A 51 -1.34 12.20 2.19
N GLN A 52 -0.18 11.83 2.72
CA GLN A 52 0.76 12.74 3.37
C GLN A 52 2.02 12.86 2.51
N ALA A 53 2.10 13.94 1.74
CA ALA A 53 3.34 14.31 1.05
C ALA A 53 4.38 14.72 2.09
N VAL A 54 5.64 14.30 1.90
CA VAL A 54 6.74 14.83 2.70
C VAL A 54 6.89 16.33 2.45
N ASP A 55 7.16 17.08 3.51
CA ASP A 55 7.52 18.50 3.37
C ASP A 55 8.91 18.59 2.72
N PRO A 56 9.06 19.21 1.53
CA PRO A 56 10.36 19.37 0.88
C PRO A 56 11.40 20.09 1.75
N ALA A 57 10.97 20.97 2.67
CA ALA A 57 11.89 21.66 3.57
C ALA A 57 12.57 20.70 4.57
N GLU A 58 11.90 19.60 4.94
CA GLU A 58 12.46 18.57 5.85
C GLU A 58 13.55 17.71 5.20
N LEU A 59 13.64 17.70 3.86
CA LEU A 59 14.63 16.89 3.15
C LEU A 59 16.04 17.48 3.19
N GLY A 60 16.17 18.76 3.56
CA GLY A 60 17.47 19.40 3.78
C GLY A 60 18.33 19.60 2.51
N LEU A 61 17.75 19.47 1.32
CA LEU A 61 18.50 19.56 0.05
C LEU A 61 18.72 21.01 -0.42
N GLY A 62 17.91 21.96 0.06
CA GLY A 62 17.94 23.37 -0.38
C GLY A 62 19.13 24.19 0.11
N VAL A 63 20.07 23.58 0.84
CA VAL A 63 21.30 24.25 1.32
C VAL A 63 22.41 24.28 0.26
N HIS A 64 22.23 23.56 -0.86
CA HIS A 64 23.21 23.45 -1.95
C HIS A 64 22.78 24.30 -3.16
N GLU A 65 23.75 24.91 -3.85
CA GLU A 65 23.48 25.75 -5.03
C GLU A 65 23.01 24.94 -6.26
N SER A 66 23.42 23.67 -6.34
CA SER A 66 23.07 22.75 -7.42
C SER A 66 22.73 21.38 -6.85
N PHE A 67 21.80 20.66 -7.50
CA PHE A 67 21.49 19.26 -7.16
C PHE A 67 22.73 18.37 -7.25
N HIS A 68 23.69 18.68 -8.12
CA HIS A 68 24.92 17.91 -8.26
C HIS A 68 25.89 18.10 -7.08
N ASP A 69 25.73 19.17 -6.30
CA ASP A 69 26.60 19.48 -5.16
C ASP A 69 26.09 18.88 -3.85
N VAL A 70 24.85 18.36 -3.84
CA VAL A 70 24.29 17.61 -2.71
C VAL A 70 25.20 16.41 -2.40
N PRO A 71 25.69 16.23 -1.16
CA PRO A 71 26.45 15.04 -0.78
C PRO A 71 25.62 13.76 -0.91
N ASP A 72 26.26 12.67 -1.29
CA ASP A 72 25.60 11.38 -1.51
C ASP A 72 24.79 10.90 -0.28
N ALA A 73 25.36 11.05 0.91
CA ALA A 73 24.68 10.70 2.16
C ALA A 73 23.42 11.54 2.45
N ASP A 74 23.42 12.81 2.04
CA ASP A 74 22.25 13.68 2.21
C ASP A 74 21.14 13.31 1.23
N LEU A 75 21.52 12.93 -0.01
CA LEU A 75 20.58 12.43 -1.02
C LEU A 75 19.97 11.08 -0.59
N ASP A 76 20.78 10.14 -0.10
CA ASP A 76 20.29 8.85 0.42
C ASP A 76 19.29 9.03 1.55
N ARG A 77 19.63 9.91 2.51
CA ARG A 77 18.73 10.23 3.62
C ARG A 77 17.42 10.84 3.13
N ALA A 78 17.46 11.73 2.15
CA ALA A 78 16.26 12.33 1.57
C ALA A 78 15.40 11.29 0.82
N ILE A 79 16.02 10.39 0.03
CA ILE A 79 15.32 9.29 -0.66
C ILE A 79 14.61 8.40 0.36
N LEU A 80 15.32 7.94 1.39
CA LEU A 80 14.75 7.08 2.43
C LEU A 80 13.62 7.79 3.18
N ARG A 81 13.75 9.08 3.47
CA ARG A 81 12.70 9.87 4.14
C ARG A 81 11.42 9.96 3.30
N VAL A 82 11.53 10.17 2.00
CA VAL A 82 10.38 10.14 1.08
C VAL A 82 9.75 8.75 1.09
N ILE A 83 10.55 7.69 0.95
CA ILE A 83 10.05 6.30 0.91
C ILE A 83 9.36 5.89 2.21
N ASP A 84 9.93 6.22 3.37
CA ASP A 84 9.34 5.89 4.68
C ASP A 84 7.97 6.55 4.88
N THR A 85 7.78 7.73 4.28
CA THR A 85 6.57 8.53 4.40
C THR A 85 5.53 8.16 3.34
N GLU A 86 5.94 8.10 2.07
CA GLU A 86 5.07 8.01 0.88
C GLU A 86 5.14 6.64 0.19
N GLY A 87 5.92 5.68 0.70
CA GLY A 87 6.12 4.37 0.08
C GLY A 87 4.88 3.45 0.10
N PRO A 88 4.70 2.59 -0.92
CA PRO A 88 5.49 2.52 -2.15
C PRO A 88 5.32 3.79 -3.00
N VAL A 89 6.43 4.36 -3.46
CA VAL A 89 6.46 5.65 -4.15
C VAL A 89 6.94 5.46 -5.57
N HIS A 90 6.18 6.00 -6.53
CA HIS A 90 6.55 6.00 -7.94
C HIS A 90 7.75 6.95 -8.18
N PHE A 91 8.63 6.61 -9.11
CA PHE A 91 9.84 7.36 -9.41
C PHE A 91 9.59 8.85 -9.69
N GLN A 92 8.52 9.17 -10.43
CA GLN A 92 8.17 10.58 -10.68
C GLN A 92 7.79 11.35 -9.42
N VAL A 93 7.11 10.70 -8.48
CA VAL A 93 6.74 11.33 -7.20
C VAL A 93 8.01 11.57 -6.38
N LEU A 94 8.87 10.56 -6.27
CA LEU A 94 10.15 10.67 -5.58
C LEU A 94 11.01 11.80 -6.18
N ALA A 95 11.19 11.81 -7.50
CA ALA A 95 11.96 12.84 -8.18
C ALA A 95 11.37 14.23 -7.95
N ASP A 96 10.04 14.39 -8.02
CA ASP A 96 9.37 15.66 -7.75
C ASP A 96 9.65 16.19 -6.34
N ARG A 97 9.61 15.33 -5.30
CA ARG A 97 9.94 15.73 -3.92
C ARG A 97 11.39 16.19 -3.80
N LEU A 98 12.33 15.42 -4.34
CA LEU A 98 13.77 15.72 -4.26
C LEU A 98 14.11 17.01 -5.00
N LEU A 99 13.54 17.21 -6.19
CA LEU A 99 13.77 18.41 -6.99
C LEU A 99 13.19 19.65 -6.32
N THR A 100 11.97 19.54 -5.79
CA THR A 100 11.32 20.64 -5.06
C THR A 100 12.14 21.03 -3.84
N ALA A 101 12.64 20.05 -3.08
CA ALA A 101 13.50 20.29 -1.92
C ALA A 101 14.83 20.94 -2.27
N ALA A 102 15.40 20.61 -3.44
CA ALA A 102 16.64 21.20 -3.94
C ALA A 102 16.44 22.53 -4.69
N GLY A 103 15.20 23.02 -4.83
CA GLY A 103 14.90 24.24 -5.61
C GLY A 103 15.13 24.09 -7.11
N VAL A 104 15.15 22.86 -7.64
CA VAL A 104 15.40 22.56 -9.06
C VAL A 104 14.09 22.34 -9.80
N SER A 105 13.91 23.03 -10.92
CA SER A 105 12.63 23.03 -11.65
C SER A 105 12.42 21.84 -12.60
N ARG A 106 13.50 21.16 -13.03
CA ARG A 106 13.43 20.13 -14.09
C ARG A 106 14.30 18.92 -13.81
N LEU A 107 13.75 17.75 -14.10
CA LEU A 107 14.46 16.48 -14.07
C LEU A 107 15.24 16.27 -15.37
N GLY A 108 16.50 16.67 -15.38
CA GLY A 108 17.44 16.36 -16.47
C GLY A 108 17.96 14.92 -16.42
N SER A 109 18.54 14.43 -17.52
CA SER A 109 19.06 13.05 -17.60
C SER A 109 20.11 12.75 -16.52
N ARG A 110 21.04 13.67 -16.27
CA ARG A 110 22.08 13.52 -15.24
C ARG A 110 21.52 13.43 -13.82
N ILE A 111 20.46 14.19 -13.52
CA ILE A 111 19.80 14.14 -12.20
C ILE A 111 19.06 12.81 -12.06
N ARG A 112 18.35 12.38 -13.12
CA ARG A 112 17.69 11.07 -13.17
C ARG A 112 18.69 9.93 -12.95
N GLU A 113 19.77 9.90 -13.71
CA GLU A 113 20.84 8.89 -13.60
C GLU A 113 21.42 8.85 -12.18
N ARG A 114 21.62 10.02 -11.57
CA ARG A 114 22.05 10.10 -10.18
C ARG A 114 21.02 9.46 -9.24
N ILE A 115 19.75 9.88 -9.27
CA ILE A 115 18.72 9.32 -8.38
C ILE A 115 18.61 7.79 -8.55
N VAL A 116 18.64 7.29 -9.79
CA VAL A 116 18.62 5.85 -10.08
C VAL A 116 19.83 5.14 -9.47
N SER A 117 21.04 5.66 -9.66
CA SER A 117 22.25 5.06 -9.08
C SER A 117 22.20 4.97 -7.55
N HIS A 118 21.55 5.92 -6.89
CA HIS A 118 21.36 5.89 -5.44
C HIS A 118 20.28 4.90 -5.01
N LEU A 119 19.18 4.78 -5.76
CA LEU A 119 18.18 3.74 -5.53
C LEU A 119 18.80 2.34 -5.65
N ASP A 120 19.59 2.10 -6.69
CA ASP A 120 20.29 0.82 -6.91
C ASP A 120 21.23 0.49 -5.74
N ALA A 121 22.04 1.45 -5.28
CA ALA A 121 22.94 1.26 -4.15
C ALA A 121 22.19 0.99 -2.82
N LEU A 122 21.06 1.66 -2.61
CA LEU A 122 20.22 1.45 -1.43
C LEU A 122 19.49 0.09 -1.48
N GLU A 123 19.06 -0.36 -2.65
CA GLU A 123 18.51 -1.69 -2.85
C GLU A 123 19.56 -2.78 -2.60
N ASP A 124 20.76 -2.64 -3.17
CA ASP A 124 21.88 -3.57 -2.98
C ASP A 124 22.27 -3.69 -1.50
N SER A 125 22.13 -2.61 -0.72
CA SER A 125 22.37 -2.61 0.72
C SER A 125 21.26 -3.27 1.55
N GLY A 126 20.12 -3.61 0.93
CA GLY A 126 18.92 -4.12 1.60
C GLY A 126 18.12 -3.06 2.35
N SER A 127 18.38 -1.77 2.11
CA SER A 127 17.66 -0.67 2.77
C SER A 127 16.25 -0.50 2.22
N LEU A 128 16.03 -0.79 0.95
CA LEU A 128 14.74 -0.69 0.27
C LEU A 128 14.64 -1.79 -0.79
N GLU A 129 13.50 -1.90 -1.43
CA GLU A 129 13.28 -2.71 -2.65
C GLU A 129 12.74 -1.80 -3.75
N CYS A 130 13.21 -2.02 -4.98
CA CYS A 130 12.69 -1.40 -6.19
C CYS A 130 11.89 -2.46 -6.98
N ARG A 131 10.68 -2.10 -7.40
CA ARG A 131 9.81 -2.96 -8.22
C ARG A 131 9.21 -2.11 -9.34
N ASP A 132 9.62 -2.39 -10.57
CA ASP A 132 9.31 -1.58 -11.75
C ASP A 132 9.67 -0.10 -11.49
N ASP A 133 8.72 0.83 -11.63
CA ASP A 133 8.92 2.26 -11.38
C ASP A 133 8.71 2.68 -9.92
N PHE A 134 8.62 1.74 -8.97
CA PHE A 134 8.34 2.03 -7.57
C PHE A 134 9.48 1.64 -6.65
N ALA A 135 9.70 2.44 -5.60
CA ALA A 135 10.60 2.11 -4.50
C ALA A 135 9.83 2.08 -3.17
N ALA A 136 10.14 1.12 -2.29
CA ALA A 136 9.53 1.03 -0.96
C ALA A 136 10.40 0.26 0.03
N ARG A 137 10.07 0.34 1.33
CA ARG A 137 10.43 -0.71 2.27
C ARG A 137 9.63 -1.97 1.94
N TRP A 138 10.23 -3.15 2.10
CA TRP A 138 9.58 -4.43 1.78
C TRP A 138 8.19 -4.59 2.43
N GLN A 139 8.01 -4.10 3.66
CA GLN A 139 6.73 -4.16 4.38
C GLN A 139 5.62 -3.38 3.67
N GLN A 140 5.95 -2.26 3.03
CA GLN A 140 4.98 -1.38 2.37
C GLN A 140 4.38 -2.03 1.12
N TYR A 141 5.10 -2.96 0.49
CA TYR A 141 4.55 -3.78 -0.60
C TYR A 141 3.59 -4.86 -0.11
N LEU A 142 3.85 -5.44 1.07
CA LEU A 142 3.08 -6.58 1.58
C LEU A 142 1.84 -6.15 2.38
N VAL A 143 1.93 -5.03 3.11
CA VAL A 143 0.81 -4.47 3.88
C VAL A 143 0.67 -3.00 3.46
N PRO A 144 0.00 -2.73 2.34
CA PRO A 144 -0.16 -1.37 1.82
C PRO A 144 -1.01 -0.52 2.76
N ARG A 145 -0.71 0.78 2.81
CA ARG A 145 -1.57 1.76 3.49
C ARG A 145 -2.81 2.03 2.64
N PHE A 146 -3.96 2.26 3.26
CA PHE A 146 -5.15 2.69 2.53
C PHE A 146 -5.21 4.22 2.47
N ARG A 147 -4.75 4.80 1.36
CA ARG A 147 -4.56 6.25 1.21
C ARG A 147 -5.67 6.90 0.39
N ASP A 148 -6.18 8.02 0.87
CA ASP A 148 -7.00 8.95 0.11
C ASP A 148 -6.11 9.97 -0.58
N TRP A 149 -6.09 9.94 -1.91
CA TRP A 149 -5.25 10.79 -2.75
C TRP A 149 -5.90 12.14 -3.09
N THR A 150 -7.09 12.45 -2.56
CA THR A 150 -7.81 13.70 -2.88
C THR A 150 -6.95 14.94 -2.64
N GLU A 151 -6.21 14.99 -1.53
CA GLU A 151 -5.34 16.11 -1.16
C GLU A 151 -3.87 15.93 -1.62
N ALA A 152 -3.57 14.90 -2.42
CA ALA A 152 -2.22 14.71 -2.94
C ALA A 152 -1.85 15.85 -3.91
N PRO A 153 -0.56 16.26 -3.99
CA PRO A 153 -0.14 17.33 -4.88
C PRO A 153 -0.54 17.06 -6.33
N GLU A 154 -1.22 18.03 -6.96
CA GLU A 154 -1.89 17.86 -8.27
C GLU A 154 -0.96 17.29 -9.34
N LYS A 155 0.28 17.79 -9.41
CA LYS A 155 1.31 17.35 -10.38
C LYS A 155 1.66 15.87 -10.27
N THR A 156 1.47 15.27 -9.10
CA THR A 156 1.83 13.87 -8.82
C THR A 156 0.61 12.97 -8.62
N ARG A 157 -0.61 13.54 -8.60
CA ARG A 157 -1.86 12.82 -8.34
C ARG A 157 -2.35 12.13 -9.61
N GLU A 158 -1.75 10.99 -9.92
CA GLU A 158 -2.07 10.17 -11.07
C GLU A 158 -2.26 8.71 -10.63
N LEU A 159 -3.20 7.99 -11.25
CA LEU A 159 -3.48 6.60 -10.88
C LEU A 159 -2.29 5.68 -11.17
N ASP A 160 -1.51 6.00 -12.20
CA ASP A 160 -0.28 5.28 -12.55
C ASP A 160 0.82 5.43 -11.48
N HIS A 161 0.73 6.46 -10.63
CA HIS A 161 1.63 6.66 -9.50
C HIS A 161 1.18 5.94 -8.22
N VAL A 162 0.05 5.23 -8.25
CA VAL A 162 -0.42 4.37 -7.15
C VAL A 162 0.09 2.96 -7.40
N HIS A 163 0.77 2.36 -6.43
CA HIS A 163 1.32 1.02 -6.58
C HIS A 163 0.22 -0.06 -6.58
N ASP A 164 0.48 -1.19 -7.24
CA ASP A 164 -0.45 -2.31 -7.36
C ASP A 164 -0.98 -2.80 -6.01
N SER A 165 -0.14 -2.84 -4.98
CA SER A 165 -0.56 -3.26 -3.64
C SER A 165 -1.72 -2.42 -3.10
N GLU A 166 -1.73 -1.11 -3.35
CA GLU A 166 -2.81 -0.21 -2.92
C GLU A 166 -4.03 -0.30 -3.82
N LEU A 167 -3.84 -0.46 -5.13
CA LEU A 167 -4.95 -0.69 -6.04
C LEU A 167 -5.64 -2.03 -5.75
N MET A 168 -4.87 -3.07 -5.42
CA MET A 168 -5.41 -4.32 -4.91
C MET A 168 -6.23 -4.08 -3.64
N LEU A 169 -5.74 -3.23 -2.73
CA LEU A 169 -6.46 -2.92 -1.50
C LEU A 169 -7.77 -2.17 -1.76
N CYS A 170 -7.80 -1.20 -2.68
CA CYS A 170 -9.02 -0.45 -2.98
C CYS A 170 -10.08 -1.34 -3.66
N LEU A 171 -9.67 -2.20 -4.59
CA LEU A 171 -10.55 -3.19 -5.22
C LEU A 171 -11.07 -4.20 -4.18
N PHE A 172 -10.20 -4.69 -3.31
CA PHE A 172 -10.58 -5.60 -2.23
C PHE A 172 -11.62 -4.96 -1.29
N ARG A 173 -11.41 -3.69 -0.91
CA ARG A 173 -12.36 -2.96 -0.05
C ARG A 173 -13.67 -2.63 -0.75
N ALA A 174 -13.65 -2.34 -2.04
CA ALA A 174 -14.87 -2.19 -2.81
C ALA A 174 -15.70 -3.49 -2.79
N VAL A 175 -15.08 -4.65 -3.04
CA VAL A 175 -15.77 -5.95 -2.90
C VAL A 175 -16.14 -6.27 -1.45
N LEU A 176 -15.40 -5.80 -0.45
CA LEU A 176 -15.79 -5.99 0.95
C LEU A 176 -17.06 -5.21 1.31
N ASN A 177 -17.21 -4.01 0.75
CA ASN A 177 -18.36 -3.13 0.99
C ASN A 177 -19.61 -3.57 0.21
N HIS A 178 -19.44 -4.37 -0.84
CA HIS A 178 -20.51 -4.93 -1.65
C HIS A 178 -20.65 -6.43 -1.37
N GLU A 179 -21.86 -6.95 -1.11
CA GLU A 179 -21.99 -8.41 -0.99
C GLU A 179 -21.66 -9.14 -2.31
N ARG A 180 -22.06 -8.53 -3.44
CA ARG A 180 -21.75 -8.94 -4.83
C ARG A 180 -21.85 -7.71 -5.73
N ALA A 181 -20.86 -7.53 -6.62
CA ALA A 181 -20.89 -6.45 -7.62
C ALA A 181 -20.18 -6.91 -8.90
N ASP A 182 -20.56 -6.36 -10.05
CA ASP A 182 -19.81 -6.58 -11.29
C ASP A 182 -18.44 -5.87 -11.25
N VAL A 183 -17.58 -6.24 -12.20
CA VAL A 183 -16.18 -5.76 -12.25
C VAL A 183 -16.10 -4.24 -12.39
N ASP A 184 -16.93 -3.63 -13.24
CA ASP A 184 -16.86 -2.19 -13.51
C ASP A 184 -17.34 -1.39 -12.29
N THR A 185 -18.39 -1.84 -11.59
CA THR A 185 -18.80 -1.25 -10.32
C THR A 185 -17.69 -1.30 -9.27
N VAL A 186 -17.04 -2.46 -9.10
CA VAL A 186 -15.94 -2.62 -8.13
C VAL A 186 -14.75 -1.71 -8.48
N MET A 187 -14.37 -1.65 -9.76
CA MET A 187 -13.29 -0.78 -10.21
C MET A 187 -13.60 0.69 -9.96
N ASN A 188 -14.80 1.14 -10.35
CA ASN A 188 -15.23 2.52 -10.19
C ASN A 188 -15.27 2.92 -8.71
N ASP A 189 -15.91 2.11 -7.87
CA ASP A 189 -16.04 2.41 -6.45
C ASP A 189 -14.71 2.33 -5.71
N GLY A 190 -13.82 1.41 -6.11
CA GLY A 190 -12.47 1.28 -5.56
C GLY A 190 -11.63 2.53 -5.79
N ILE A 191 -11.57 3.04 -7.03
CA ILE A 191 -10.79 4.26 -7.32
C ILE A 191 -11.47 5.52 -6.79
N TYR A 192 -12.81 5.55 -6.78
CA TYR A 192 -13.57 6.66 -6.20
C TYR A 192 -13.29 6.80 -4.70
N ALA A 193 -13.22 5.68 -3.98
CA ALA A 193 -12.93 5.67 -2.55
C ALA A 193 -11.58 6.28 -2.18
N ILE A 194 -10.58 6.22 -3.08
CA ILE A 194 -9.23 6.77 -2.85
C ILE A 194 -9.00 8.12 -3.54
N GLY A 195 -10.07 8.77 -4.03
CA GLY A 195 -10.01 10.15 -4.56
C GLY A 195 -9.90 10.28 -6.09
N PHE A 196 -10.00 9.19 -6.85
CA PHE A 196 -10.03 9.24 -8.33
C PHE A 196 -11.46 9.10 -8.86
N ILE A 197 -11.97 10.13 -9.54
CA ILE A 197 -13.42 10.30 -9.74
C ILE A 197 -13.98 9.47 -10.92
N ARG A 198 -13.17 9.14 -11.94
CA ARG A 198 -13.68 8.59 -13.20
C ARG A 198 -12.98 7.30 -13.60
N LEU A 199 -13.77 6.25 -13.86
CA LEU A 199 -13.30 5.03 -14.50
C LEU A 199 -13.19 5.21 -16.03
N THR A 200 -12.07 5.75 -16.49
CA THR A 200 -11.71 5.84 -17.91
C THR A 200 -11.21 4.49 -18.45
N GLU A 201 -10.97 4.35 -19.76
CA GLU A 201 -10.37 3.12 -20.30
C GLU A 201 -8.94 2.92 -19.77
N SER A 202 -8.14 3.97 -19.72
CA SER A 202 -6.81 3.93 -19.11
C SER A 202 -6.86 3.52 -17.63
N ALA A 203 -7.85 3.98 -16.87
CA ALA A 203 -8.04 3.52 -15.50
C ALA A 203 -8.42 2.03 -15.42
N ARG A 204 -9.27 1.54 -16.34
CA ARG A 204 -9.57 0.09 -16.44
C ARG A 204 -8.31 -0.71 -16.74
N ASP A 205 -7.54 -0.28 -17.72
CA ASP A 205 -6.27 -0.92 -18.10
C ASP A 205 -5.32 -0.98 -16.90
N ARG A 206 -5.22 0.10 -16.12
CA ARG A 206 -4.39 0.17 -14.92
C ARG A 206 -4.85 -0.75 -13.79
N LEU A 207 -6.16 -0.99 -13.65
CA LEU A 207 -6.74 -1.82 -12.59
C LEU A 207 -6.83 -3.31 -12.94
N ARG A 208 -6.77 -3.67 -14.23
CA ARG A 208 -6.85 -5.07 -14.69
C ARG A 208 -5.76 -5.96 -14.06
N PRO A 209 -4.46 -5.58 -14.04
CA PRO A 209 -3.43 -6.42 -13.42
C PRO A 209 -3.62 -6.60 -11.90
N PRO A 210 -3.84 -5.54 -11.08
CA PRO A 210 -4.17 -5.70 -9.66
C PRO A 210 -5.37 -6.62 -9.41
N LEU A 211 -6.44 -6.50 -10.21
CA LEU A 211 -7.61 -7.37 -10.09
C LEU A 211 -7.30 -8.83 -10.43
N ALA A 212 -6.52 -9.07 -11.49
CA ALA A 212 -6.08 -10.41 -11.88
C ALA A 212 -5.28 -11.06 -10.75
N THR A 213 -4.33 -10.34 -10.16
CA THR A 213 -3.53 -10.80 -9.01
C THR A 213 -4.41 -11.20 -7.83
N LEU A 214 -5.44 -10.41 -7.49
CA LEU A 214 -6.38 -10.74 -6.41
C LEU A 214 -7.17 -12.04 -6.68
N ARG A 215 -7.50 -12.32 -7.94
CA ARG A 215 -8.19 -13.55 -8.34
C ARG A 215 -7.27 -14.75 -8.30
N GLU A 216 -6.06 -14.62 -8.84
CA GLU A 216 -5.03 -15.67 -8.86
C GLU A 216 -4.62 -16.09 -7.45
N THR A 217 -4.49 -15.10 -6.55
CA THR A 217 -4.21 -15.33 -5.13
C THR A 217 -5.43 -15.77 -4.32
N ALA A 218 -6.59 -15.95 -4.96
CA ALA A 218 -7.86 -16.33 -4.35
C ALA A 218 -8.32 -15.40 -3.20
N MET A 219 -7.89 -14.14 -3.24
CA MET A 219 -8.37 -13.06 -2.37
C MET A 219 -9.74 -12.56 -2.84
N LEU A 220 -9.97 -12.56 -4.15
CA LEU A 220 -11.27 -12.37 -4.77
C LEU A 220 -11.66 -13.61 -5.60
N SER A 221 -12.95 -13.79 -5.82
CA SER A 221 -13.50 -14.81 -6.71
C SER A 221 -14.59 -14.21 -7.58
N GLU A 222 -14.84 -14.81 -8.74
CA GLU A 222 -15.90 -14.40 -9.65
C GLU A 222 -16.91 -15.53 -9.80
N ILE A 223 -18.20 -15.23 -9.58
CA ILE A 223 -19.31 -16.17 -9.74
C ILE A 223 -20.40 -15.47 -10.54
N ASN A 224 -20.76 -16.04 -11.70
CA ASN A 224 -21.78 -15.48 -12.60
C ASN A 224 -21.54 -14.00 -12.99
N GLY A 225 -20.28 -13.61 -13.24
CA GLY A 225 -19.93 -12.22 -13.60
C GLY A 225 -19.87 -11.26 -12.42
N GLN A 226 -20.07 -11.73 -11.19
CA GLN A 226 -19.99 -10.91 -9.98
C GLN A 226 -18.75 -11.26 -9.16
N LEU A 227 -18.05 -10.23 -8.70
CA LEU A 227 -16.94 -10.34 -7.78
C LEU A 227 -17.43 -10.51 -6.34
N MET A 228 -16.75 -11.38 -5.61
CA MET A 228 -16.97 -11.68 -4.19
C MET A 228 -15.64 -11.92 -3.49
N LEU A 229 -15.62 -11.84 -2.16
CA LEU A 229 -14.47 -12.24 -1.36
C LEU A 229 -14.12 -13.72 -1.62
N GLY A 230 -12.85 -13.98 -1.89
CA GLY A 230 -12.32 -15.32 -2.11
C GLY A 230 -11.97 -16.03 -0.81
N ARG A 231 -11.74 -17.35 -0.89
CA ARG A 231 -11.44 -18.19 0.28
C ARG A 231 -10.21 -17.73 1.09
N LYS A 232 -9.25 -17.04 0.48
CA LYS A 232 -8.04 -16.56 1.16
C LYS A 232 -8.17 -15.15 1.74
N ALA A 233 -9.27 -14.43 1.44
CA ALA A 233 -9.51 -13.06 1.90
C ALA A 233 -9.38 -12.88 3.42
N MET A 234 -9.81 -13.90 4.19
CA MET A 234 -9.84 -13.89 5.65
C MET A 234 -8.82 -14.85 6.28
N LEU A 235 -8.02 -15.56 5.48
CA LEU A 235 -7.05 -16.53 5.98
C LEU A 235 -5.67 -15.90 6.18
N ARG A 236 -5.31 -15.64 7.45
CA ARG A 236 -3.91 -15.50 7.85
C ARG A 236 -3.31 -16.91 7.94
N GLN A 237 -2.77 -17.42 6.84
CA GLN A 237 -2.01 -18.66 6.93
C GLN A 237 -0.67 -18.34 7.63
N PRO A 238 -0.28 -19.07 8.69
CA PRO A 238 1.10 -19.04 9.15
C PRO A 238 1.98 -19.42 7.96
N GLY A 239 3.03 -18.65 7.71
CA GLY A 239 4.01 -18.98 6.66
C GLY A 239 4.45 -20.43 6.85
N GLU A 240 4.37 -21.22 5.78
CA GLU A 240 4.91 -22.58 5.76
C GLU A 240 6.38 -22.47 6.15
N HIS A 241 6.70 -22.83 7.40
CA HIS A 241 8.09 -23.07 7.76
C HIS A 241 8.48 -24.33 6.99
N GLN A 242 9.24 -24.17 5.92
CA GLN A 242 10.01 -25.27 5.37
C GLN A 242 10.93 -25.75 6.49
N VAL A 243 10.65 -26.96 6.98
CA VAL A 243 11.51 -27.75 7.86
C VAL A 243 12.68 -28.28 7.05
#